data_AF-K0K807-F1
#
_entry.id   AF-K0K807-F1
#
_cell.length_a   1.000
_cell.length_b   1.000
_cell.length_c   1.000
_cell.angle_alpha   90.00
_cell.angle_beta   90.00
_cell.angle_gamma   90.00
#
_symmetry.space_group_name_H-M   'P 1'
#
loop_
_entity.id
_entity.type
_entity.pdbx_description
1 polymer ?
#
loop_
_entity_poly.entity_id
_entity_poly.type
_entity_poly.pdbx_seq_one_letter_code
_entity_poly.pdbx_strand_id
1 'polypeptide(L)'
;MDSYEALRTAVANNDGLRKTTMDTLKKIQGAGRLGVHVRTEISRALESHGLGHLPQELPPNQEDVVRLYLLGSPVADVIKAVLNPSDRGDETLRSIGGSEAEDLLRQIRQLVCG
;
A
#
# COMPACT_ATOMS: atom_id res chain seq x y z
N MET A 1 -4.53 -1.81 -18.13
CA MET A 1 -4.53 -2.51 -16.82
C MET A 1 -5.95 -2.99 -16.66
N ASP A 2 -6.15 -4.30 -16.79
CA ASP A 2 -7.45 -4.81 -17.24
C ASP A 2 -8.09 -5.79 -16.23
N SER A 3 -7.36 -6.15 -15.16
CA SER A 3 -7.85 -7.03 -14.09
C SER A 3 -7.19 -6.72 -12.75
N TYR A 4 -7.81 -7.18 -11.66
CA TYR A 4 -7.24 -7.10 -10.32
C TYR A 4 -5.98 -7.97 -10.14
N GLU A 5 -5.90 -9.11 -10.82
CA GLU A 5 -4.68 -9.95 -10.80
C GLU A 5 -3.49 -9.26 -11.46
N ALA A 6 -3.73 -8.59 -12.59
CA ALA A 6 -2.71 -7.79 -13.26
C ALA A 6 -2.28 -6.61 -12.36
N LEU A 7 -3.24 -5.98 -11.69
CA LEU A 7 -2.98 -4.91 -10.73
C LEU A 7 -2.13 -5.40 -9.56
N ARG A 8 -2.45 -6.56 -8.99
CA ARG A 8 -1.68 -7.19 -7.91
C ARG A 8 -0.25 -7.48 -8.33
N THR A 9 -0.07 -8.08 -9.51
CA THR A 9 1.26 -8.37 -10.07
C THR A 9 2.06 -7.08 -10.26
N ALA A 10 1.41 -6.03 -10.75
CA ALA A 10 2.02 -4.74 -10.97
C ALA A 10 2.41 -4.00 -9.68
N VAL A 11 1.73 -4.28 -8.56
CA VAL A 11 2.11 -3.80 -7.21
C VAL A 11 3.28 -4.62 -6.67
N ALA A 12 3.25 -5.93 -6.83
CA ALA A 12 4.34 -6.82 -6.42
C ALA A 12 5.67 -6.48 -7.11
N ASN A 13 5.62 -6.16 -8.41
CA ASN A 13 6.79 -5.77 -9.19
C ASN A 13 7.30 -4.34 -8.87
N ASN A 14 6.59 -3.58 -8.04
CA ASN A 14 6.96 -2.21 -7.65
C ASN A 14 7.18 -2.13 -6.13
N ASP A 15 7.95 -3.08 -5.60
CA ASP A 15 8.31 -3.19 -4.18
C ASP A 15 7.11 -3.21 -3.22
N GLY A 16 5.97 -3.73 -3.70
CA GLY A 16 4.77 -3.88 -2.90
C GLY A 16 3.95 -2.60 -2.72
N LEU A 17 4.28 -1.50 -3.42
CA LEU A 17 3.52 -0.24 -3.37
C LEU A 17 3.34 0.37 -4.77
N ARG A 18 2.13 0.72 -5.16
CA ARG A 18 1.85 1.34 -6.48
C ARG A 18 0.78 2.40 -6.40
N LYS A 19 0.98 3.52 -7.10
CA LYS A 19 -0.07 4.52 -7.34
C LYS A 19 -0.96 4.11 -8.52
N THR A 20 -2.25 4.35 -8.39
CA THR A 20 -3.24 4.22 -9.47
C THR A 20 -4.30 5.31 -9.36
N THR A 21 -5.15 5.45 -10.37
CA THR A 21 -6.29 6.36 -10.35
C THR A 21 -7.59 5.62 -10.07
N MET A 22 -8.58 6.31 -9.52
CA MET A 22 -9.93 5.77 -9.39
C MET A 22 -10.55 5.39 -10.75
N ASP A 23 -10.21 6.09 -11.83
CA ASP A 23 -10.63 5.71 -13.19
C ASP A 23 -10.13 4.31 -13.58
N THR A 24 -8.89 3.96 -13.20
CA THR A 24 -8.34 2.62 -13.46
C THR A 24 -9.11 1.56 -12.68
N LEU A 25 -9.39 1.80 -11.39
CA LEU A 25 -10.16 0.88 -10.57
C LEU A 25 -11.61 0.72 -11.06
N LYS A 26 -12.23 1.82 -11.48
CA LYS A 26 -13.57 1.85 -12.09
C LYS A 26 -13.62 0.99 -13.36
N LYS A 27 -12.60 1.10 -14.23
CA LYS A 27 -12.48 0.32 -15.48
C LYS A 27 -12.35 -1.17 -15.19
N ILE A 28 -11.51 -1.55 -14.24
CA ILE A 28 -11.34 -2.96 -13.83
C ILE A 28 -12.64 -3.54 -13.27
N GLN A 29 -13.37 -2.77 -12.46
CA GLN A 29 -14.68 -3.17 -11.92
C GLN A 29 -15.78 -3.24 -12.99
N GLY A 30 -15.57 -2.62 -14.17
CA GLY A 30 -16.61 -2.50 -15.20
C GLY A 30 -17.74 -1.54 -14.81
N ALA A 31 -17.49 -0.58 -13.93
CA ALA A 31 -18.51 0.31 -13.38
C ALA A 31 -18.67 1.61 -14.18
N GLY A 32 -19.91 2.12 -14.26
CA GLY A 32 -20.18 3.42 -14.91
C GLY A 32 -19.89 4.64 -14.03
N ARG A 33 -20.31 4.61 -12.75
CA ARG A 33 -20.19 5.72 -11.80
C ARG A 33 -19.53 5.25 -10.50
N LEU A 34 -18.68 6.09 -9.90
CA LEU A 34 -18.03 5.86 -8.60
C LEU A 34 -18.96 6.20 -7.42
N GLY A 35 -20.15 5.60 -7.42
CA GLY A 35 -21.07 5.71 -6.28
C GLY A 35 -20.52 5.00 -5.04
N VAL A 36 -21.12 5.27 -3.88
CA VAL A 36 -20.69 4.65 -2.60
C VAL A 36 -20.61 3.12 -2.68
N HIS A 37 -21.63 2.46 -3.28
CA HIS A 37 -21.64 1.00 -3.43
C HIS A 37 -20.50 0.49 -4.32
N VAL A 38 -20.26 1.14 -5.46
CA VAL A 38 -19.15 0.77 -6.37
C VAL A 38 -17.80 0.93 -5.67
N ARG A 39 -17.60 2.01 -4.91
CA ARG A 39 -16.38 2.22 -4.13
C ARG A 39 -16.21 1.13 -3.07
N THR A 40 -17.27 0.76 -2.37
CA THR A 40 -17.24 -0.36 -1.41
C THR A 40 -16.92 -1.71 -2.08
N GLU A 41 -17.51 -1.99 -3.24
CA GLU A 41 -17.21 -3.20 -4.02
C GLU A 41 -15.76 -3.24 -4.49
N ILE A 42 -15.25 -2.13 -5.04
CA ILE A 42 -13.84 -2.01 -5.43
C ILE A 42 -12.92 -2.29 -4.23
N SER A 43 -13.23 -1.71 -3.06
CA SER A 43 -12.44 -1.95 -1.85
C SER A 43 -12.43 -3.43 -1.47
N ARG A 44 -13.58 -4.12 -1.53
CA ARG A 44 -13.68 -5.55 -1.22
C ARG A 44 -12.94 -6.42 -2.24
N ALA A 45 -13.03 -6.08 -3.52
CA ALA A 45 -12.34 -6.80 -4.59
C ALA A 45 -10.82 -6.65 -4.49
N LEU A 46 -10.32 -5.46 -4.13
CA LEU A 46 -8.90 -5.26 -3.82
C LEU A 46 -8.47 -6.19 -2.67
N GLU A 47 -9.22 -6.18 -1.56
CA GLU A 47 -8.92 -6.99 -0.38
C GLU A 47 -8.93 -8.50 -0.70
N SER A 48 -9.93 -8.99 -1.44
CA SER A 48 -10.00 -10.41 -1.84
C SER A 48 -8.84 -10.85 -2.73
N HIS A 49 -8.17 -9.90 -3.40
CA HIS A 49 -6.97 -10.13 -4.19
C HIS A 49 -5.67 -9.82 -3.43
N GLY A 50 -5.74 -9.64 -2.11
CA GLY A 50 -4.57 -9.41 -1.26
C GLY A 50 -3.99 -8.00 -1.43
N LEU A 51 -4.81 -7.03 -1.82
CA LEU A 51 -4.43 -5.63 -1.95
C LEU A 51 -5.13 -4.77 -0.90
N GLY A 52 -4.33 -4.00 -0.17
CA GLY A 52 -4.81 -2.89 0.62
C GLY A 52 -4.71 -1.59 -0.17
N HIS A 53 -5.43 -0.56 0.28
CA HIS A 53 -5.39 0.74 -0.38
C HIS A 53 -5.40 1.91 0.61
N LEU A 54 -4.94 3.06 0.13
CA LEU A 54 -5.02 4.36 0.79
C LEU A 54 -5.54 5.41 -0.21
N PRO A 55 -6.46 6.28 0.20
CA PRO A 55 -7.05 6.44 1.55
C PRO A 55 -8.02 5.30 1.94
N GLN A 56 -8.28 5.10 3.26
CA GLN A 56 -9.12 4.01 3.78
C GLN A 56 -10.52 3.97 3.14
N GLU A 57 -11.10 5.13 2.86
CA GLU A 57 -12.29 5.24 2.01
C GLU A 57 -11.86 5.70 0.61
N LEU A 58 -12.14 4.88 -0.41
CA LEU A 58 -11.80 5.24 -1.79
C LEU A 58 -12.46 6.56 -2.17
N PRO A 59 -11.76 7.49 -2.82
CA PRO A 59 -12.33 8.79 -3.14
C PRO A 59 -13.34 8.73 -4.32
N PRO A 60 -14.25 9.70 -4.45
CA PRO A 60 -15.32 9.65 -5.45
C PRO A 60 -14.94 10.20 -6.84
N ASN A 61 -13.89 11.00 -6.98
CA ASN A 61 -13.47 11.53 -8.27
C ASN A 61 -12.57 10.53 -9.00
N GLN A 62 -12.76 10.39 -10.30
CA GLN A 62 -12.04 9.45 -11.17
C GLN A 62 -10.55 9.80 -11.31
N GLU A 63 -10.22 11.08 -11.19
CA GLU A 63 -8.84 11.59 -11.26
C GLU A 63 -8.09 11.43 -9.93
N ASP A 64 -8.80 11.15 -8.84
CA ASP A 64 -8.17 10.99 -7.54
C ASP A 64 -7.23 9.78 -7.51
N VAL A 65 -6.09 9.98 -6.86
CA VAL A 65 -5.01 9.01 -6.78
C VAL A 65 -5.16 8.14 -5.54
N VAL A 66 -5.05 6.83 -5.74
CA VAL A 66 -5.06 5.81 -4.71
C VAL A 66 -3.71 5.12 -4.67
N ARG A 67 -3.21 4.84 -3.47
CA ARG A 67 -2.01 4.01 -3.28
C ARG A 67 -2.46 2.60 -2.94
N LEU A 68 -1.99 1.62 -3.69
CA LEU A 68 -2.22 0.21 -3.46
C LEU A 68 -0.97 -0.41 -2.86
N TYR A 69 -1.16 -1.32 -1.92
CA TYR A 69 -0.08 -2.07 -1.29
C TYR A 69 -0.46 -3.53 -1.14
N LEU A 70 0.53 -4.42 -1.08
CA LEU A 70 0.26 -5.86 -0.85
C LEU A 70 -0.08 -6.10 0.61
N LEU A 71 -1.20 -6.77 0.89
CA LEU A 71 -1.50 -7.25 2.24
C LEU A 71 -0.49 -8.32 2.67
N GLY A 72 -0.12 -8.31 3.96
CA GLY A 72 0.89 -9.22 4.52
C GLY A 72 2.34 -8.90 4.12
N SER A 73 2.58 -7.73 3.52
CA SER A 73 3.93 -7.24 3.22
C SER A 73 4.46 -6.32 4.34
N PRO A 74 5.79 -6.08 4.42
CA PRO A 74 6.35 -5.14 5.39
C PRO A 74 5.71 -3.74 5.31
N VAL A 75 5.42 -3.24 4.11
CA VAL A 75 4.74 -1.93 3.95
C VAL A 75 3.33 -1.95 4.51
N ALA A 76 2.60 -3.07 4.42
CA ALA A 76 1.29 -3.20 5.03
C ALA A 76 1.36 -3.18 6.56
N ASP A 77 2.40 -3.77 7.15
CA ASP A 77 2.62 -3.77 8.60
C ASP A 77 2.87 -2.34 9.11
N VAL A 78 3.66 -1.54 8.38
CA VAL A 78 3.87 -0.12 8.69
C VAL A 78 2.55 0.65 8.61
N ILE A 79 1.83 0.50 7.50
CA ILE A 79 0.55 1.20 7.28
C ILE A 79 -0.45 0.82 8.38
N LYS A 80 -0.52 -0.46 8.74
CA LYS A 80 -1.40 -0.95 9.81
C LYS A 80 -1.02 -0.35 11.16
N ALA A 81 0.27 -0.29 11.48
CA ALA A 81 0.76 0.30 12.73
C ALA A 81 0.42 1.80 12.83
N VAL A 82 0.53 2.54 11.72
CA VAL A 82 0.15 3.97 11.67
C VAL A 82 -1.36 4.17 11.82
N LEU A 83 -2.17 3.37 11.13
CA LEU A 83 -3.62 3.54 11.10
C LEU A 83 -4.34 2.96 12.31
N ASN A 84 -3.76 1.95 12.96
CA ASN A 84 -4.32 1.26 14.11
C ASN A 84 -3.26 1.16 15.22
N PRO A 85 -3.11 2.22 16.04
CA PRO A 85 -2.15 2.24 17.13
C PRO A 85 -2.31 1.04 18.07
N SER A 86 -1.19 0.41 18.41
CA SER A 86 -1.11 -0.73 19.32
C SER A 86 0.33 -0.91 19.78
N ASP A 87 0.57 -1.56 20.91
CA ASP A 87 1.93 -1.77 21.45
C ASP A 87 2.85 -2.46 20.43
N ARG A 88 2.35 -3.49 19.74
CA ARG A 88 3.06 -4.19 18.65
C ARG A 88 3.30 -3.28 17.44
N GLY A 89 2.34 -2.42 17.12
CA GLY A 89 2.49 -1.40 16.08
C GLY A 89 3.61 -0.43 16.42
N ASP A 90 3.66 0.05 17.66
CA ASP A 90 4.69 0.98 18.13
C ASP A 90 6.09 0.37 18.12
N GLU A 91 6.22 -0.92 18.45
CA GLU A 91 7.47 -1.67 18.27
C GLU A 91 7.91 -1.72 16.80
N THR A 92 6.95 -1.96 15.90
CA THR A 92 7.21 -1.97 14.45
C THR A 92 7.69 -0.59 13.98
N LEU A 93 7.00 0.49 14.38
CA LEU A 93 7.39 1.86 14.04
C LEU A 93 8.76 2.24 14.62
N ARG A 94 9.07 1.84 15.86
CA ARG A 94 10.38 2.04 16.48
C ARG A 94 11.50 1.28 15.76
N SER A 95 11.25 0.05 15.32
CA SER A 95 12.24 -0.72 14.57
C SER A 95 12.64 -0.04 13.25
N ILE A 96 11.66 0.55 12.55
CA ILE A 96 11.89 1.28 11.30
C ILE A 96 12.61 2.61 11.57
N GLY A 97 12.14 3.37 12.56
CA GLY A 97 12.74 4.66 12.92
C GLY A 97 14.15 4.56 13.53
N GLY A 98 14.49 3.41 14.11
CA GLY A 98 15.77 3.19 14.80
C GLY A 98 16.87 2.52 13.97
N SER A 99 16.55 1.77 12.90
CA SER A 99 17.52 0.85 12.28
C SER A 99 18.26 1.42 11.06
N GLU A 100 17.61 2.01 10.07
CA GLU A 100 18.26 2.19 8.76
C GLU A 100 19.36 3.27 8.72
N ALA A 101 19.23 4.36 9.48
CA ALA A 101 20.24 5.42 9.46
C ALA A 101 21.49 5.04 10.27
N GLU A 102 21.33 4.40 11.43
CA GLU A 102 22.46 4.03 12.30
C GLU A 102 23.24 2.82 11.79
N ASP A 103 22.54 1.81 11.24
CA ASP A 103 23.18 0.60 10.73
C ASP A 103 23.93 0.84 9.41
N LEU A 104 23.40 1.68 8.51
CA LEU A 104 24.10 2.12 7.31
C LEU A 104 25.34 2.96 7.64
N LEU A 105 25.24 3.88 8.62
CA LEU A 105 26.39 4.65 9.10
C LEU A 105 27.46 3.75 9.75
N ARG A 106 27.07 2.68 10.44
CA ARG A 106 28.02 1.69 10.99
C ARG A 106 28.72 0.89 9.89
N GLN A 107 27.99 0.43 8.87
CA GLN A 107 28.59 -0.29 7.74
C GLN A 107 29.56 0.58 6.93
N ILE A 108 29.21 1.84 6.66
CA ILE A 108 30.10 2.79 5.99
C ILE A 108 31.36 3.03 6.84
N ARG A 109 31.23 3.19 8.16
CA ARG A 109 32.40 3.34 9.05
C ARG A 109 33.31 2.11 9.07
N GLN A 110 32.76 0.90 9.02
CA GLN A 110 33.56 -0.33 8.96
C GLN A 110 34.30 -0.50 7.62
N LEU A 111 33.74 -0.02 6.52
CA LEU A 111 34.36 -0.10 5.19
C LEU A 111 35.41 1.00 4.94
N VAL A 112 35.28 2.16 5.58
CA VAL A 112 36.20 3.31 5.38
C VAL A 112 37.34 3.33 6.42
N CYS A 113 37.14 2.72 7.60
CA CYS A 113 38.13 2.69 8.67
C CYS A 113 38.67 1.27 8.96
N GLY A 114 38.37 0.30 8.09
CA GLY A 114 38.91 -1.07 8.12
C GLY A 114 40.06 -1.26 7.13
#